data_AF-A0A5J5IGN1-F1
#
_entry.id   AF-A0A5J5IGN1-F1
#
_cell.length_a   1.000
_cell.length_b   1.000
_cell.length_c   1.000
_cell.angle_alpha   90.00
_cell.angle_beta   90.00
_cell.angle_gamma   90.00
#
_symmetry.space_group_name_H-M   'P 1'
#
loop_
_entity.id
_entity.type
_entity.pdbx_description
1 polymer ?
#
loop_
_entity_poly.entity_id
_entity_poly.type
_entity_poly.pdbx_seq_one_letter_code
_entity_poly.pdbx_strand_id
1 'polypeptide(L)'
;MLLFTVVFVILFSSCTQKKNDYVKIMHNPFLYNDVVHKLNYVIIYDIFSPPVAARVFAYSNLAAYEVLANNKDHLSSLEGKVKGLNNVPRPAANAKIDYPFASIVALIKVGNALTFSSDTMKLLADSVKSLAKDAGMPDDLFDGSVQFGNQVADSILSWSKKDNYAQTRGSRFTISNLEGHWTPTPPGYFSAVEPKWPTLRCMVMDSANMFPPPPPVPFSKDSASEFYKMAKEVMVTGNTLDSTKKWIANFWDCNSFKLHVEGHAMFATKAMTPGGHWMEVVGTICRNNNADFYKTAAAYTGASIGIYDAFICCWFTKYKFDVLRPETYINKYINQDWMPYLQTPPFPEYNSAHSTISAAAATVLGSMFKNTAFRDSSEREWGWPDRSFKTSDEAAVEVSYSRFYGGIHYKPSVLTAYVQGKQIGNLVMSKLNAKEAKSLK
;
A
#
# COMPACT_ATOMS: atom_id res chain seq x y z
N MET A 1 -16.51 -81.45 6.00
CA MET A 1 -16.90 -81.08 7.39
C MET A 1 -15.74 -80.27 7.97
N LEU A 2 -15.84 -78.93 7.94
CA LEU A 2 -14.78 -78.02 8.39
C LEU A 2 -15.39 -77.01 9.37
N LEU A 3 -14.68 -76.83 10.47
CA LEU A 3 -15.06 -76.23 11.75
C LEU A 3 -15.41 -74.73 11.69
N PHE A 4 -16.37 -74.35 12.55
CA PHE A 4 -16.55 -73.00 13.10
C PHE A 4 -15.37 -72.62 14.04
N THR A 5 -14.98 -71.34 14.10
CA THR A 5 -15.06 -70.45 15.31
C THR A 5 -14.36 -69.09 15.08
N VAL A 6 -15.19 -68.04 15.11
CA VAL A 6 -15.13 -66.64 15.63
C VAL A 6 -13.80 -65.94 16.08
N VAL A 7 -13.85 -64.60 15.90
CA VAL A 7 -13.29 -63.43 16.66
C VAL A 7 -11.91 -62.84 16.23
N PHE A 8 -11.87 -61.61 15.68
CA PHE A 8 -11.62 -60.35 16.42
C PHE A 8 -11.51 -59.12 15.49
N VAL A 9 -12.23 -58.07 15.88
CA VAL A 9 -12.17 -56.69 15.37
C VAL A 9 -10.84 -56.06 15.77
N ILE A 10 -10.11 -55.47 14.81
CA ILE A 10 -9.22 -54.33 15.08
C ILE A 10 -9.47 -53.28 13.99
N LEU A 11 -10.44 -52.41 14.27
CA LEU A 11 -10.49 -51.08 13.68
C LEU A 11 -9.29 -50.31 14.24
N PHE A 12 -8.23 -50.16 13.44
CA PHE A 12 -7.24 -49.13 13.70
C PHE A 12 -7.90 -47.77 13.42
N SER A 13 -8.56 -47.22 14.45
CA SER A 13 -8.73 -45.79 14.59
C SER A 13 -7.34 -45.19 14.74
N SER A 14 -6.70 -44.85 13.63
CA SER A 14 -5.59 -43.91 13.63
C SER A 14 -6.17 -42.51 13.82
N CYS A 15 -6.68 -42.23 15.01
CA CYS A 15 -6.70 -40.86 15.53
C CYS A 15 -5.26 -40.53 15.88
N THR A 16 -4.46 -40.19 14.86
CA THR A 16 -3.31 -39.32 15.08
C THR A 16 -3.89 -38.06 15.71
N GLN A 17 -3.70 -37.92 17.02
CA GLN A 17 -4.03 -36.74 17.77
C GLN A 17 -3.41 -35.56 17.01
N LYS A 18 -4.23 -34.80 16.28
CA LYS A 18 -3.75 -33.61 15.55
C LYS A 18 -2.99 -32.80 16.59
N LYS A 19 -1.68 -32.61 16.39
CA LYS A 19 -0.89 -31.82 17.32
C LYS A 19 -1.58 -30.48 17.44
N ASN A 20 -1.92 -30.08 18.67
CA ASN A 20 -2.64 -28.85 18.98
C ASN A 20 -1.71 -27.63 18.85
N ASP A 21 -1.05 -27.52 17.69
CA ASP A 21 0.01 -26.58 17.38
C ASP A 21 -0.54 -25.31 16.69
N TYR A 22 -1.86 -25.18 16.53
CA TYR A 22 -2.50 -24.07 15.80
C TYR A 22 -2.08 -22.70 16.33
N VAL A 23 -1.87 -22.53 17.64
CA VAL A 23 -1.41 -21.27 18.22
C VAL A 23 -0.06 -20.86 17.63
N LYS A 24 0.90 -21.79 17.55
CA LYS A 24 2.23 -21.52 16.99
C LYS A 24 2.15 -21.09 15.53
N ILE A 25 1.19 -21.63 14.76
CA ILE A 25 1.06 -21.35 13.33
C ILE A 25 0.24 -20.09 13.08
N MET A 26 -0.93 -19.95 13.71
CA MET A 26 -1.85 -18.83 13.52
C MET A 26 -1.37 -17.54 14.19
N HIS A 27 -0.54 -17.64 15.23
CA HIS A 27 0.04 -16.46 15.91
C HIS A 27 1.42 -16.11 15.35
N ASN A 28 1.89 -16.82 14.31
CA ASN A 28 3.15 -16.49 13.65
C ASN A 28 2.99 -15.18 12.85
N PRO A 29 3.72 -14.10 13.17
CA PRO A 29 3.65 -12.85 12.41
C PRO A 29 4.03 -13.02 10.93
N PHE A 30 4.78 -14.06 10.57
CA PHE A 30 5.12 -14.35 9.18
C PHE A 30 3.92 -14.77 8.36
N LEU A 31 2.92 -15.43 8.96
CA LEU A 31 1.67 -15.76 8.26
C LEU A 31 0.92 -14.47 7.84
N TYR A 32 0.92 -13.45 8.70
CA TYR A 32 0.35 -12.14 8.37
C TYR A 32 1.09 -11.48 7.19
N ASN A 33 2.43 -11.51 7.22
CA ASN A 33 3.27 -11.01 6.12
C ASN A 33 2.95 -11.72 4.81
N ASP A 34 2.89 -13.05 4.83
CA ASP A 34 2.64 -13.86 3.64
C ASP A 34 1.25 -13.57 3.04
N VAL A 35 0.24 -13.35 3.89
CA VAL A 35 -1.11 -12.99 3.44
C VAL A 35 -1.13 -11.61 2.77
N VAL A 36 -0.46 -10.60 3.35
CA VAL A 36 -0.36 -9.26 2.73
C VAL A 36 0.43 -9.32 1.42
N HIS A 37 1.50 -10.11 1.38
CA HIS A 37 2.28 -10.36 0.17
C HIS A 37 1.44 -11.02 -0.94
N LYS A 38 0.61 -12.02 -0.62
CA LYS A 38 -0.31 -12.62 -1.60
C LYS A 38 -1.38 -11.64 -2.07
N LEU A 39 -1.90 -10.77 -1.20
CA LEU A 39 -2.79 -9.69 -1.60
C LEU A 39 -2.10 -8.70 -2.55
N ASN A 40 -0.83 -8.36 -2.30
CA ASN A 40 -0.03 -7.50 -3.18
C ASN A 40 0.11 -8.11 -4.58
N TYR A 41 0.39 -9.41 -4.66
CA TYR A 41 0.43 -10.15 -5.93
C TYR A 41 -0.89 -10.12 -6.71
N VAL A 42 -2.02 -10.26 -6.02
CA VAL A 42 -3.35 -10.12 -6.64
C VAL A 42 -3.56 -8.71 -7.18
N ILE A 43 -3.20 -7.67 -6.41
CA ILE A 43 -3.30 -6.27 -6.84
C ILE A 43 -2.47 -6.01 -8.10
N ILE A 44 -1.26 -6.59 -8.19
CA ILE A 44 -0.40 -6.48 -9.37
C ILE A 44 -1.03 -7.21 -10.56
N TYR A 45 -1.54 -8.42 -10.34
CA TYR A 45 -2.19 -9.20 -11.39
C TYR A 45 -3.41 -8.48 -11.97
N ASP A 46 -4.22 -7.86 -11.12
CA ASP A 46 -5.42 -7.10 -11.47
C ASP A 46 -5.12 -5.70 -12.06
N ILE A 47 -3.85 -5.29 -12.15
CA ILE A 47 -3.40 -4.03 -12.77
C ILE A 47 -4.04 -2.81 -12.10
N PHE A 48 -4.09 -2.79 -10.78
CA PHE A 48 -4.59 -1.63 -10.05
C PHE A 48 -3.66 -0.42 -10.21
N SER A 49 -4.26 0.77 -10.33
CA SER A 49 -3.52 2.02 -10.25
C SER A 49 -2.98 2.22 -8.82
N PRO A 50 -1.87 2.96 -8.63
CA PRO A 50 -1.26 3.14 -7.32
C PRO A 50 -2.20 3.63 -6.20
N PRO A 51 -3.09 4.62 -6.42
CA PRO A 51 -4.02 5.05 -5.39
C PRO A 51 -5.04 3.97 -5.01
N VAL A 52 -5.53 3.22 -5.99
CA VAL A 52 -6.52 2.16 -5.75
C VAL A 52 -5.89 1.00 -4.99
N ALA A 53 -4.65 0.61 -5.31
CA ALA A 53 -3.89 -0.37 -4.53
C ALA A 53 -3.76 0.04 -3.05
N ALA A 54 -3.42 1.31 -2.79
CA ALA A 54 -3.35 1.84 -1.42
C ALA A 54 -4.68 1.72 -0.65
N ARG A 55 -5.80 1.95 -1.34
CA ARG A 55 -7.14 1.74 -0.77
C ARG A 55 -7.33 0.29 -0.35
N VAL A 56 -7.02 -0.68 -1.21
CA VAL A 56 -7.16 -2.12 -0.89
C VAL A 56 -6.36 -2.50 0.35
N PHE A 57 -5.11 -2.06 0.46
CA PHE A 57 -4.27 -2.34 1.63
C PHE A 57 -4.80 -1.69 2.91
N ALA A 58 -5.22 -0.43 2.86
CA ALA A 58 -5.67 0.29 4.05
C ALA A 58 -6.93 -0.35 4.67
N TYR A 59 -7.94 -0.66 3.85
CA TYR A 59 -9.17 -1.28 4.36
C TYR A 59 -8.95 -2.73 4.83
N SER A 60 -8.14 -3.51 4.12
CA SER A 60 -7.86 -4.91 4.49
C SER A 60 -7.11 -5.01 5.81
N ASN A 61 -6.07 -4.19 6.02
CA ASN A 61 -5.32 -4.17 7.26
C ASN A 61 -6.12 -3.56 8.43
N LEU A 62 -6.93 -2.52 8.18
CA LEU A 62 -7.82 -1.98 9.20
C LEU A 62 -8.82 -3.04 9.70
N ALA A 63 -9.36 -3.89 8.82
CA ALA A 63 -10.26 -4.96 9.24
C ALA A 63 -9.57 -5.98 10.16
N ALA A 64 -8.34 -6.39 9.84
CA ALA A 64 -7.54 -7.22 10.73
C ALA A 64 -7.24 -6.54 12.06
N TYR A 65 -6.82 -5.27 12.02
CA TYR A 65 -6.50 -4.48 13.20
C TYR A 65 -7.68 -4.40 14.16
N GLU A 66 -8.88 -4.12 13.64
CA GLU A 66 -10.08 -4.02 14.46
C GLU A 66 -10.53 -5.36 15.05
N VAL A 67 -10.25 -6.50 14.39
CA VAL A 67 -10.39 -7.81 15.04
C VAL A 67 -9.44 -7.92 16.22
N LEU A 68 -8.16 -7.61 16.03
CA LEU A 68 -7.12 -7.74 17.05
C LEU A 68 -7.31 -6.76 18.23
N ALA A 69 -7.88 -5.59 17.99
CA ALA A 69 -8.20 -4.58 19.01
C ALA A 69 -9.29 -5.02 20.00
N ASN A 70 -9.92 -6.18 19.78
CA ASN A 70 -10.79 -6.81 20.77
C ASN A 70 -9.99 -7.56 21.85
N ASN A 71 -8.69 -7.80 21.64
CA ASN A 71 -7.75 -8.16 22.68
C ASN A 71 -7.07 -6.90 23.23
N LYS A 72 -7.72 -6.26 24.22
CA LYS A 72 -7.39 -4.92 24.72
C LYS A 72 -6.00 -4.79 25.36
N ASP A 73 -5.40 -5.90 25.77
CA ASP A 73 -4.06 -5.91 26.36
C ASP A 73 -2.97 -5.62 25.31
N HIS A 74 -3.27 -5.78 24.02
CA HIS A 74 -2.32 -5.59 22.92
C HIS A 74 -2.57 -4.36 22.07
N LEU A 75 -3.82 -4.12 21.66
CA LEU A 75 -4.18 -3.01 20.76
C LEU A 75 -5.44 -2.30 21.24
N SER A 76 -5.48 -0.99 21.01
CA SER A 76 -6.69 -0.17 21.20
C SER A 76 -7.35 0.09 19.85
N SER A 77 -8.68 0.06 19.80
CA SER A 77 -9.42 0.29 18.56
C SER A 77 -9.13 1.66 17.93
N LEU A 78 -9.23 1.72 16.60
CA LEU A 78 -9.20 2.95 15.80
C LEU A 78 -10.60 3.54 15.57
N GLU A 79 -11.65 2.93 16.12
CA GLU A 79 -12.98 3.51 16.20
C GLU A 79 -12.92 4.92 16.81
N GLY A 80 -13.59 5.89 16.17
CA GLY A 80 -13.55 7.31 16.56
C GLY A 80 -12.22 8.03 16.27
N LYS A 81 -11.14 7.31 15.92
CA LYS A 81 -9.85 7.89 15.51
C LYS A 81 -9.68 7.92 14.00
N VAL A 82 -10.30 6.96 13.31
CA VAL A 82 -10.47 6.94 11.85
C VAL A 82 -11.82 7.56 11.49
N LYS A 83 -11.82 8.46 10.51
CA LYS A 83 -12.94 9.32 10.17
C LYS A 83 -14.19 8.52 9.80
N GLY A 84 -15.22 8.65 10.64
CA GLY A 84 -16.52 8.02 10.45
C GLY A 84 -16.53 6.50 10.66
N LEU A 85 -15.45 5.92 11.19
CA LEU A 85 -15.44 4.53 11.64
C LEU A 85 -16.08 4.46 13.03
N ASN A 86 -17.29 3.92 13.08
CA ASN A 86 -18.10 3.81 14.30
C ASN A 86 -18.75 2.42 14.35
N ASN A 87 -19.05 1.95 15.56
CA ASN A 87 -19.76 0.70 15.83
C ASN A 87 -19.03 -0.53 15.24
N VAL A 88 -17.73 -0.64 15.47
CA VAL A 88 -16.99 -1.85 15.10
C VAL A 88 -17.52 -3.02 15.94
N PRO A 89 -17.86 -4.17 15.31
CA PRO A 89 -18.42 -5.31 16.04
C PRO A 89 -17.54 -5.77 17.20
N ARG A 90 -18.19 -6.08 18.32
CA ARG A 90 -17.57 -6.69 19.50
C ARG A 90 -18.05 -8.13 19.64
N PRO A 91 -17.18 -9.05 20.08
CA PRO A 91 -17.58 -10.44 20.24
C PRO A 91 -18.57 -10.59 21.41
N ALA A 92 -19.40 -11.63 21.36
CA ALA A 92 -20.23 -11.99 22.51
C ALA A 92 -19.34 -12.38 23.71
N ALA A 93 -19.82 -12.16 24.93
CA ALA A 93 -19.02 -12.33 26.16
C ALA A 93 -18.42 -13.73 26.35
N ASN A 94 -19.05 -14.76 25.77
CA ASN A 94 -18.64 -16.16 25.85
C ASN A 94 -18.16 -16.72 24.49
N ALA A 95 -17.93 -15.86 23.49
CA ALA A 95 -17.46 -16.30 22.19
C ALA A 95 -16.02 -16.86 22.29
N LYS A 96 -15.80 -18.06 21.75
CA LYS A 96 -14.48 -18.66 21.64
C LYS A 96 -13.83 -18.17 20.35
N ILE A 97 -12.86 -17.27 20.48
CA ILE A 97 -12.22 -16.60 19.34
C ILE A 97 -10.71 -16.64 19.49
N ASP A 98 -10.04 -17.06 18.43
CA ASP A 98 -8.63 -16.86 18.19
C ASP A 98 -8.46 -15.57 17.38
N TYR A 99 -8.09 -14.46 18.03
CA TYR A 99 -8.03 -13.16 17.36
C TYR A 99 -7.00 -13.09 16.22
N PRO A 100 -5.79 -13.69 16.32
CA PRO A 100 -4.86 -13.76 15.19
C PRO A 100 -5.45 -14.44 13.96
N PHE A 101 -6.05 -15.62 14.09
CA PHE A 101 -6.70 -16.30 12.97
C PHE A 101 -7.92 -15.51 12.44
N ALA A 102 -8.80 -15.03 13.32
CA ALA A 102 -9.95 -14.22 12.93
C ALA A 102 -9.54 -12.94 12.16
N SER A 103 -8.40 -12.33 12.51
CA SER A 103 -7.89 -11.13 11.85
C SER A 103 -7.45 -11.42 10.41
N ILE A 104 -6.82 -12.56 10.16
CA ILE A 104 -6.43 -12.99 8.81
C ILE A 104 -7.67 -13.29 7.97
N VAL A 105 -8.70 -13.92 8.55
CA VAL A 105 -9.99 -14.13 7.89
C VAL A 105 -10.60 -12.78 7.46
N ALA A 106 -10.58 -11.79 8.35
CA ALA A 106 -11.10 -10.45 8.05
C ALA A 106 -10.30 -9.76 6.93
N LEU A 107 -8.96 -9.80 7.00
CA LEU A 107 -8.07 -9.24 5.98
C LEU A 107 -8.37 -9.83 4.60
N ILE A 108 -8.39 -11.16 4.48
CA ILE A 108 -8.59 -11.85 3.21
C ILE A 108 -9.98 -11.55 2.66
N LYS A 109 -11.02 -11.52 3.51
CA LYS A 109 -12.39 -11.22 3.07
C LYS A 109 -12.52 -9.81 2.52
N VAL A 110 -11.93 -8.81 3.19
CA VAL A 110 -11.93 -7.42 2.69
C VAL A 110 -11.10 -7.31 1.42
N GLY A 111 -9.91 -7.93 1.38
CA GLY A 111 -9.06 -7.97 0.20
C GLY A 111 -9.80 -8.54 -1.01
N ASN A 112 -10.43 -9.72 -0.86
CA ASN A 112 -11.22 -10.37 -1.91
C ASN A 112 -12.35 -9.48 -2.44
N ALA A 113 -13.04 -8.76 -1.56
CA ALA A 113 -14.15 -7.89 -1.95
C ALA A 113 -13.71 -6.60 -2.65
N LEU A 114 -12.43 -6.23 -2.56
CA LEU A 114 -11.87 -5.01 -3.14
C LEU A 114 -10.93 -5.27 -4.33
N THR A 115 -10.69 -6.53 -4.69
CA THR A 115 -9.94 -6.96 -5.88
C THR A 115 -10.85 -7.65 -6.90
N PHE A 116 -10.32 -7.99 -8.09
CA PHE A 116 -11.08 -8.65 -9.17
C PHE A 116 -10.82 -10.16 -9.23
N SER A 117 -9.60 -10.61 -8.92
CA SER A 117 -9.24 -12.04 -8.96
C SER A 117 -9.75 -12.82 -7.73
N SER A 118 -11.08 -12.96 -7.64
CA SER A 118 -11.73 -13.57 -6.48
C SER A 118 -11.37 -15.04 -6.27
N ASP A 119 -11.15 -15.80 -7.35
CA ASP A 119 -10.74 -17.22 -7.24
C ASP A 119 -9.40 -17.38 -6.51
N THR A 120 -8.41 -16.54 -6.83
CA THR A 120 -7.09 -16.55 -6.15
C THR A 120 -7.23 -16.20 -4.67
N MET A 121 -8.05 -15.19 -4.35
CA MET A 121 -8.27 -14.78 -2.96
C MET A 121 -9.09 -15.81 -2.17
N LYS A 122 -10.03 -16.51 -2.81
CA LYS A 122 -10.76 -17.62 -2.21
C LYS A 122 -9.84 -18.81 -1.92
N LEU A 123 -8.95 -19.15 -2.84
CA LEU A 123 -7.91 -20.18 -2.62
C LEU A 123 -7.01 -19.82 -1.43
N LEU A 124 -6.64 -18.55 -1.29
CA LEU A 124 -5.89 -18.08 -0.12
C LEU A 124 -6.70 -18.24 1.17
N ALA A 125 -7.98 -17.86 1.18
CA ALA A 125 -8.87 -18.03 2.33
C ALA A 125 -8.99 -19.50 2.74
N ASP A 126 -9.20 -20.38 1.76
CA ASP A 126 -9.37 -21.82 1.99
C ASP A 126 -8.04 -22.44 2.49
N SER A 127 -6.91 -22.02 1.94
CA SER A 127 -5.58 -22.47 2.39
C SER A 127 -5.31 -22.12 3.85
N VAL A 128 -5.59 -20.88 4.28
CA VAL A 128 -5.38 -20.46 5.68
C VAL A 128 -6.34 -21.20 6.63
N LYS A 129 -7.60 -21.41 6.22
CA LYS A 129 -8.58 -22.18 7.02
C LYS A 129 -8.17 -23.64 7.16
N SER A 130 -7.74 -24.28 6.08
CA SER A 130 -7.21 -25.65 6.12
C SER A 130 -5.99 -25.74 7.03
N LEU A 131 -5.06 -24.78 6.93
CA LEU A 131 -3.89 -24.71 7.81
C LEU A 131 -4.28 -24.67 9.30
N ALA A 132 -5.30 -23.89 9.67
CA ALA A 132 -5.80 -23.85 11.05
C ALA A 132 -6.40 -25.19 11.51
N LYS A 133 -7.24 -25.83 10.66
CA LYS A 133 -7.86 -27.13 10.95
C LYS A 133 -6.84 -28.27 11.01
N ASP A 134 -5.85 -28.26 10.14
CA ASP A 134 -4.81 -29.30 10.07
C ASP A 134 -3.84 -29.19 11.25
N ALA A 135 -3.62 -27.96 11.74
CA ALA A 135 -2.89 -27.68 12.97
C ALA A 135 -3.67 -27.97 14.27
N GLY A 136 -4.85 -28.61 14.17
CA GLY A 136 -5.61 -29.07 15.34
C GLY A 136 -6.44 -28.01 16.05
N MET A 137 -6.76 -26.88 15.42
CA MET A 137 -7.67 -25.89 16.02
C MET A 137 -9.04 -26.51 16.35
N PRO A 138 -9.55 -26.40 17.59
CA PRO A 138 -10.88 -26.88 17.97
C PRO A 138 -12.01 -26.29 17.10
N ASP A 139 -13.04 -27.08 16.81
CA ASP A 139 -14.10 -26.68 15.88
C ASP A 139 -14.88 -25.44 16.35
N ASP A 140 -15.22 -25.38 17.64
CA ASP A 140 -15.94 -24.25 18.22
C ASP A 140 -15.12 -22.95 18.22
N LEU A 141 -13.81 -23.05 18.46
CA LEU A 141 -12.87 -21.94 18.34
C LEU A 141 -12.71 -21.49 16.89
N PHE A 142 -12.59 -22.43 15.95
CA PHE A 142 -12.48 -22.14 14.53
C PHE A 142 -13.73 -21.42 14.00
N ASP A 143 -14.91 -21.98 14.28
CA ASP A 143 -16.18 -21.43 13.78
C ASP A 143 -16.44 -20.05 14.39
N GLY A 144 -16.20 -19.88 15.69
CA GLY A 144 -16.29 -18.58 16.36
C GLY A 144 -15.32 -17.54 15.78
N SER A 145 -14.09 -17.93 15.46
CA SER A 145 -13.09 -17.05 14.85
C SER A 145 -13.44 -16.64 13.42
N VAL A 146 -13.90 -17.59 12.60
CA VAL A 146 -14.34 -17.32 11.22
C VAL A 146 -15.57 -16.40 11.24
N GLN A 147 -16.55 -16.69 12.09
CA GLN A 147 -17.75 -15.87 12.23
C GLN A 147 -17.40 -14.44 12.64
N PHE A 148 -16.57 -14.28 13.66
CA PHE A 148 -16.19 -12.95 14.15
C PHE A 148 -15.36 -12.16 13.14
N GLY A 149 -14.36 -12.78 12.52
CA GLY A 149 -13.57 -12.16 11.45
C GLY A 149 -14.45 -11.70 10.28
N ASN A 150 -15.41 -12.53 9.88
CA ASN A 150 -16.39 -12.17 8.85
C ASN A 150 -17.27 -10.99 9.24
N GLN A 151 -17.73 -10.93 10.50
CA GLN A 151 -18.58 -9.86 11.02
C GLN A 151 -17.85 -8.51 11.00
N VAL A 152 -16.60 -8.47 11.46
CA VAL A 152 -15.78 -7.24 11.41
C VAL A 152 -15.52 -6.84 9.95
N ALA A 153 -15.16 -7.78 9.08
CA ALA A 153 -14.98 -7.51 7.65
C ALA A 153 -16.23 -6.93 6.99
N ASP A 154 -17.42 -7.46 7.29
CA ASP A 154 -18.69 -6.95 6.75
C ASP A 154 -18.99 -5.52 7.23
N SER A 155 -18.65 -5.19 8.47
CA SER A 155 -18.77 -3.83 8.99
C SER A 155 -17.82 -2.87 8.25
N ILE A 156 -16.55 -3.25 8.09
CA ILE A 156 -15.55 -2.45 7.35
C ILE A 156 -15.95 -2.28 5.88
N LEU A 157 -16.45 -3.32 5.21
CA LEU A 157 -16.93 -3.23 3.83
C LEU A 157 -18.17 -2.33 3.72
N SER A 158 -19.09 -2.40 4.68
CA SER A 158 -20.26 -1.53 4.71
C SER A 158 -19.87 -0.06 4.90
N TRP A 159 -18.86 0.19 5.74
CA TRP A 159 -18.29 1.51 5.94
C TRP A 159 -17.47 2.00 4.73
N SER A 160 -16.75 1.11 4.04
CA SER A 160 -15.95 1.45 2.86
C SER A 160 -16.79 1.86 1.66
N LYS A 161 -18.01 1.32 1.51
CA LYS A 161 -18.97 1.74 0.46
C LYS A 161 -19.38 3.22 0.55
N LYS A 162 -19.15 3.87 1.69
CA LYS A 162 -19.49 5.27 1.97
C LYS A 162 -18.30 6.23 1.84
N ASP A 163 -17.19 5.79 1.23
CA ASP A 163 -15.96 6.58 1.13
C ASP A 163 -15.84 7.41 -0.17
N ASN A 164 -16.92 7.45 -0.96
CA ASN A 164 -17.05 8.12 -2.25
C ASN A 164 -16.35 7.42 -3.44
N TYR A 165 -15.68 6.27 -3.24
CA TYR A 165 -14.95 5.58 -4.32
C TYR A 165 -15.84 5.19 -5.51
N ALA A 166 -17.02 4.63 -5.25
CA ALA A 166 -17.94 4.18 -6.31
C ALA A 166 -18.41 5.36 -7.20
N GLN A 167 -18.67 6.51 -6.59
CA GLN A 167 -19.13 7.74 -7.25
C GLN A 167 -18.04 8.36 -8.14
N THR A 168 -16.75 8.07 -7.87
CA THR A 168 -15.65 8.57 -8.70
C THR A 168 -15.40 7.73 -9.97
N ARG A 169 -15.92 6.50 -10.04
CA ARG A 169 -15.63 5.59 -11.16
C ARG A 169 -16.11 6.19 -12.49
N GLY A 170 -15.28 6.07 -13.52
CA GLY A 170 -15.55 6.64 -14.84
C GLY A 170 -15.30 8.16 -14.96
N SER A 171 -14.90 8.84 -13.89
CA SER A 171 -14.54 10.26 -13.96
C SER A 171 -13.34 10.50 -14.87
N ARG A 172 -13.38 11.58 -15.65
CA ARG A 172 -12.27 12.01 -16.51
C ARG A 172 -11.74 13.37 -16.12
N PHE A 173 -10.48 13.60 -16.44
CA PHE A 173 -9.83 14.90 -16.34
C PHE A 173 -9.96 15.64 -17.66
N THR A 174 -10.32 16.92 -17.61
CA THR A 174 -10.39 17.76 -18.81
C THR A 174 -9.05 18.44 -18.99
N ILE A 175 -8.38 18.19 -20.11
CA ILE A 175 -7.11 18.86 -20.44
C ILE A 175 -7.40 20.33 -20.75
N SER A 176 -6.75 21.24 -20.02
CA SER A 176 -6.98 22.69 -20.15
C SER A 176 -6.37 23.29 -21.43
N ASN A 177 -5.34 22.65 -21.99
CA ASN A 177 -4.50 23.16 -23.08
C ASN A 177 -3.79 24.50 -22.76
N LEU A 178 -3.74 24.90 -21.49
CA LEU A 178 -3.00 26.08 -21.06
C LEU A 178 -1.50 25.79 -20.99
N GLU A 179 -0.68 26.81 -21.22
CA GLU A 179 0.77 26.67 -20.99
C GLU A 179 1.04 26.43 -19.50
N GLY A 180 2.01 25.59 -19.19
CA GLY A 180 2.24 25.17 -17.81
C GLY A 180 1.44 23.95 -17.38
N HIS A 181 0.35 23.62 -18.10
CA HIS A 181 -0.58 22.57 -17.68
C HIS A 181 -0.24 21.18 -18.23
N TRP A 182 -0.62 20.14 -17.49
CA TRP A 182 -0.36 18.76 -17.83
C TRP A 182 -1.13 18.32 -19.08
N THR A 183 -0.42 17.57 -19.91
CA THR A 183 -0.99 16.85 -21.06
C THR A 183 -0.53 15.39 -21.00
N PRO A 184 -1.29 14.46 -21.59
CA PRO A 184 -0.83 13.08 -21.74
C PRO A 184 0.52 13.02 -22.47
N THR A 185 1.38 12.10 -22.04
CA THR A 185 2.75 11.94 -22.55
C THR A 185 2.90 10.66 -23.38
N PRO A 186 3.84 10.63 -24.35
CA PRO A 186 4.20 9.41 -25.05
C PRO A 186 4.67 8.28 -24.10
N PRO A 187 4.70 7.03 -24.58
CA PRO A 187 4.14 6.56 -25.85
C PRO A 187 2.61 6.36 -25.83
N GLY A 188 2.01 6.22 -24.63
CA GLY A 188 0.61 5.79 -24.50
C GLY A 188 -0.45 6.89 -24.54
N TYR A 189 -0.07 8.14 -24.26
CA TYR A 189 -1.00 9.28 -24.14
C TYR A 189 -2.25 8.96 -23.31
N PHE A 190 -2.06 8.21 -22.22
CA PHE A 190 -3.16 7.71 -21.40
C PHE A 190 -3.92 8.84 -20.71
N SER A 191 -5.22 8.62 -20.48
CA SER A 191 -6.04 9.51 -19.65
C SER A 191 -5.48 9.65 -18.24
N ALA A 192 -5.71 10.82 -17.62
CA ALA A 192 -5.25 11.10 -16.27
C ALA A 192 -5.79 10.08 -15.26
N VAL A 193 -4.91 9.55 -14.41
CA VAL A 193 -5.24 8.51 -13.43
C VAL A 193 -5.91 9.10 -12.20
N GLU A 194 -7.15 8.68 -11.96
CA GLU A 194 -7.92 8.95 -10.74
C GLU A 194 -8.13 10.45 -10.42
N PRO A 195 -8.66 11.28 -11.35
CA PRO A 195 -8.77 12.73 -11.14
C PRO A 195 -9.67 13.16 -9.99
N LYS A 196 -10.60 12.29 -9.56
CA LYS A 196 -11.46 12.53 -8.40
C LYS A 196 -10.99 11.84 -7.12
N TRP A 197 -9.78 11.27 -7.09
CA TRP A 197 -9.19 10.72 -5.87
C TRP A 197 -9.23 11.66 -4.65
N PRO A 198 -9.06 12.99 -4.80
CA PRO A 198 -9.10 13.93 -3.67
C PRO A 198 -10.47 14.01 -2.98
N THR A 199 -11.51 13.46 -3.59
CA THR A 199 -12.89 13.49 -3.06
C THR A 199 -13.22 12.25 -2.23
N LEU A 200 -12.29 11.29 -2.11
CA LEU A 200 -12.46 10.14 -1.23
C LEU A 200 -12.37 10.56 0.24
N ARG A 201 -13.06 9.82 1.10
CA ARG A 201 -12.96 10.01 2.56
C ARG A 201 -11.55 9.65 3.03
N CYS A 202 -10.84 10.63 3.60
CA CYS A 202 -9.57 10.38 4.32
C CYS A 202 -9.78 9.48 5.53
N MET A 203 -8.74 8.75 5.93
CA MET A 203 -8.74 7.88 7.12
C MET A 203 -8.50 8.69 8.38
N VAL A 204 -7.38 9.41 8.47
CA VAL A 204 -6.97 10.15 9.67
C VAL A 204 -6.84 11.65 9.43
N MET A 205 -6.66 12.09 8.18
CA MET A 205 -6.70 13.51 7.83
C MET A 205 -8.12 14.08 7.89
N ASP A 206 -8.24 15.35 8.23
CA ASP A 206 -9.53 16.05 8.24
C ASP A 206 -10.06 16.31 6.83
N SER A 207 -9.17 16.60 5.89
CA SER A 207 -9.48 16.84 4.48
C SER A 207 -8.27 16.53 3.57
N ALA A 208 -8.53 16.42 2.27
CA ALA A 208 -7.49 16.20 1.27
C ALA A 208 -6.45 17.34 1.16
N ASN A 209 -6.73 18.51 1.73
CA ASN A 209 -5.82 19.65 1.75
C ASN A 209 -5.35 20.00 3.18
N MET A 210 -5.32 19.02 4.08
CA MET A 210 -4.87 19.24 5.46
C MET A 210 -3.40 19.66 5.55
N PHE A 211 -2.56 19.14 4.65
CA PHE A 211 -1.13 19.47 4.56
C PHE A 211 -0.82 20.08 3.19
N PRO A 212 -1.23 21.33 2.92
CA PRO A 212 -1.00 21.96 1.64
C PRO A 212 0.51 22.16 1.42
N PRO A 213 1.07 21.73 0.28
CA PRO A 213 2.43 22.12 -0.06
C PRO A 213 2.45 23.60 -0.51
N PRO A 214 3.63 24.27 -0.52
CA PRO A 214 3.79 25.54 -1.20
C PRO A 214 3.31 25.47 -2.67
N PRO A 215 2.94 26.60 -3.29
CA PRO A 215 2.71 26.62 -4.73
C PRO A 215 3.94 26.12 -5.51
N PRO A 216 3.76 25.45 -6.66
CA PRO A 216 4.87 25.10 -7.53
C PRO A 216 5.55 26.35 -8.06
N VAL A 217 6.80 26.20 -8.52
CA VAL A 217 7.51 27.26 -9.25
C VAL A 217 6.63 27.68 -10.45
N PRO A 218 6.31 28.98 -10.62
CA PRO A 218 5.48 29.43 -11.73
C PRO A 218 6.09 29.09 -13.09
N PHE A 219 5.26 28.62 -14.02
CA PHE A 219 5.69 28.37 -15.39
C PHE A 219 6.29 29.64 -16.03
N SER A 220 7.42 29.48 -16.70
CA SER A 220 8.05 30.52 -17.52
C SER A 220 8.88 29.86 -18.59
N LYS A 221 8.97 30.49 -19.77
CA LYS A 221 9.84 30.08 -20.88
C LYS A 221 11.21 30.77 -20.85
N ASP A 222 11.34 31.82 -20.02
CA ASP A 222 12.57 32.58 -19.91
C ASP A 222 13.69 31.68 -19.37
N SER A 223 14.81 31.64 -20.10
CA SER A 223 15.97 30.82 -19.75
C SER A 223 16.63 31.24 -18.43
N ALA A 224 16.39 32.47 -17.96
CA ALA A 224 16.83 32.97 -16.67
C ALA A 224 15.88 32.61 -15.50
N SER A 225 14.67 32.09 -15.80
CA SER A 225 13.67 31.77 -14.79
C SER A 225 13.99 30.51 -13.97
N GLU A 226 13.43 30.43 -12.77
CA GLU A 226 13.56 29.24 -11.92
C GLU A 226 12.92 28.00 -12.55
N PHE A 227 11.81 28.15 -13.29
CA PHE A 227 11.16 27.02 -13.98
C PHE A 227 12.08 26.42 -15.04
N TYR A 228 12.70 27.27 -15.86
CA TYR A 228 13.65 26.80 -16.86
C TYR A 228 14.87 26.16 -16.22
N LYS A 229 15.43 26.75 -15.16
CA LYS A 229 16.59 26.19 -14.43
C LYS A 229 16.30 24.80 -13.88
N MET A 230 15.15 24.60 -13.21
CA MET A 230 14.83 23.28 -12.66
C MET A 230 14.55 22.24 -13.76
N ALA A 231 13.94 22.63 -14.89
CA ALA A 231 13.77 21.72 -16.03
C ALA A 231 15.12 21.35 -16.68
N LYS A 232 16.02 22.32 -16.82
CA LYS A 232 17.38 22.09 -17.30
C LYS A 232 18.17 21.20 -16.34
N GLU A 233 17.97 21.33 -15.02
CA GLU A 233 18.59 20.44 -14.01
C GLU A 233 18.16 18.98 -14.22
N VAL A 234 16.87 18.74 -14.49
CA VAL A 234 16.34 17.41 -14.83
C VAL A 234 17.01 16.87 -16.10
N MET A 235 17.05 17.66 -17.16
CA MET A 235 17.65 17.26 -18.45
C MET A 235 19.14 16.90 -18.29
N VAL A 236 19.92 17.79 -17.66
CA VAL A 236 21.36 17.58 -17.45
C VAL A 236 21.61 16.34 -16.60
N THR A 237 20.84 16.16 -15.51
CA THR A 237 20.96 14.98 -14.65
C THR A 237 20.67 13.70 -15.42
N GLY A 238 19.58 13.69 -16.22
CA GLY A 238 19.20 12.57 -17.08
C GLY A 238 20.28 12.21 -18.11
N ASN A 239 20.95 13.22 -18.69
CA ASN A 239 22.00 13.03 -19.68
C ASN A 239 23.31 12.48 -19.07
N THR A 240 23.51 12.63 -17.76
CA THR A 240 24.74 12.23 -17.07
C THR A 240 24.51 11.16 -15.99
N LEU A 241 23.51 10.30 -16.16
CA LEU A 241 23.22 9.22 -15.21
C LEU A 241 24.31 8.15 -15.22
N ASP A 242 24.97 7.96 -14.07
CA ASP A 242 25.81 6.79 -13.82
C ASP A 242 24.95 5.52 -13.53
N SER A 243 25.62 4.37 -13.43
CA SER A 243 24.96 3.08 -13.17
C SER A 243 24.19 3.05 -11.85
N THR A 244 24.68 3.75 -10.82
CA THR A 244 24.04 3.80 -9.50
C THR A 244 22.72 4.57 -9.57
N LYS A 245 22.70 5.74 -10.22
CA LYS A 245 21.48 6.53 -10.37
C LYS A 245 20.45 5.83 -11.25
N LYS A 246 20.87 5.16 -12.33
CA LYS A 246 19.98 4.32 -13.17
C LYS A 246 19.36 3.19 -12.36
N TRP A 247 20.16 2.52 -11.55
CA TRP A 247 19.67 1.45 -10.70
C TRP A 247 18.70 1.95 -9.63
N ILE A 248 18.98 3.09 -8.99
CA ILE A 248 18.05 3.75 -8.05
C ILE A 248 16.71 4.09 -8.74
N ALA A 249 16.76 4.65 -9.96
CA ALA A 249 15.57 5.00 -10.72
C ALA A 249 14.71 3.75 -11.03
N ASN A 250 15.34 2.66 -11.49
CA ASN A 250 14.65 1.43 -11.83
C ASN A 250 14.06 0.72 -10.60
N PHE A 251 14.84 0.60 -9.52
CA PHE A 251 14.42 -0.09 -8.30
C PHE A 251 13.17 0.54 -7.69
N TRP A 252 13.02 1.85 -7.82
CA TRP A 252 11.88 2.59 -7.28
C TRP A 252 10.90 3.05 -8.36
N ASP A 253 10.95 2.51 -9.60
CA ASP A 253 10.06 2.94 -10.68
C ASP A 253 8.61 2.61 -10.33
N CYS A 254 8.38 1.34 -9.94
CA CYS A 254 7.11 0.80 -9.47
C CYS A 254 5.91 1.27 -10.32
N ASN A 255 6.12 1.40 -11.63
CA ASN A 255 5.08 1.75 -12.58
C ASN A 255 4.33 0.48 -12.96
N SER A 256 3.15 0.28 -12.35
CA SER A 256 2.37 -0.95 -12.51
C SER A 256 1.95 -1.26 -13.95
N PHE A 257 2.06 -0.29 -14.86
CA PHE A 257 1.81 -0.47 -16.28
C PHE A 257 2.84 0.28 -17.14
N LYS A 258 3.94 -0.40 -17.46
CA LYS A 258 4.96 0.13 -18.39
C LYS A 258 4.64 -0.33 -19.81
N LEU A 259 4.41 0.61 -20.72
CA LEU A 259 4.10 0.33 -22.12
C LEU A 259 5.40 0.28 -22.94
N HIS A 260 5.59 -0.81 -23.67
CA HIS A 260 6.66 -1.01 -24.62
C HIS A 260 6.11 -0.90 -26.04
N VAL A 261 6.80 -0.12 -26.88
CA VAL A 261 6.47 0.04 -28.31
C VAL A 261 7.72 -0.31 -29.10
N GLU A 262 7.68 -1.43 -29.83
CA GLU A 262 8.74 -1.89 -30.73
C GLU A 262 8.15 -2.11 -32.13
N GLY A 263 8.44 -1.18 -33.04
CA GLY A 263 7.81 -1.18 -34.38
C GLY A 263 6.29 -1.09 -34.27
N HIS A 264 5.59 -2.12 -34.78
CA HIS A 264 4.12 -2.23 -34.71
C HIS A 264 3.63 -2.98 -33.46
N ALA A 265 4.53 -3.54 -32.64
CA ALA A 265 4.16 -4.29 -31.45
C ALA A 265 4.03 -3.36 -30.24
N MET A 266 2.89 -3.48 -29.53
CA MET A 266 2.66 -2.84 -28.25
C MET A 266 2.40 -3.91 -27.19
N PHE A 267 3.19 -3.93 -26.12
CA PHE A 267 2.99 -4.83 -24.98
C PHE A 267 3.28 -4.10 -23.68
N ALA A 268 2.73 -4.59 -22.56
CA ALA A 268 2.91 -3.97 -21.26
C ALA A 268 3.54 -4.92 -20.25
N THR A 269 4.45 -4.40 -19.45
CA THR A 269 5.04 -5.13 -18.32
C THR A 269 4.32 -4.72 -17.04
N LYS A 270 3.86 -5.72 -16.28
CA LYS A 270 3.31 -5.52 -14.94
C LYS A 270 4.46 -5.33 -13.96
N ALA A 271 4.29 -4.44 -12.99
CA ALA A 271 5.25 -4.24 -11.91
C ALA A 271 4.52 -3.97 -10.60
N MET A 272 5.26 -4.05 -9.50
CA MET A 272 4.78 -3.66 -8.18
C MET A 272 4.33 -2.19 -8.17
N THR A 273 3.28 -1.89 -7.40
CA THR A 273 2.91 -0.49 -7.13
C THR A 273 3.77 0.08 -6.00
N PRO A 274 3.96 1.40 -5.89
CA PRO A 274 4.75 2.00 -4.82
C PRO A 274 4.17 1.69 -3.43
N GLY A 275 2.84 1.60 -3.33
CA GLY A 275 2.18 1.19 -2.09
C GLY A 275 2.47 -0.28 -1.73
N GLY A 276 2.44 -1.17 -2.72
CA GLY A 276 2.82 -2.58 -2.56
C GLY A 276 4.26 -2.76 -2.12
N HIS A 277 5.20 -2.01 -2.71
CA HIS A 277 6.62 -2.02 -2.33
C HIS A 277 6.79 -1.70 -0.85
N TRP A 278 6.13 -0.64 -0.37
CA TRP A 278 6.18 -0.31 1.05
C TRP A 278 5.53 -1.37 1.96
N MET A 279 4.55 -2.15 1.48
CA MET A 279 4.02 -3.29 2.25
C MET A 279 5.08 -4.40 2.39
N GLU A 280 5.85 -4.70 1.35
CA GLU A 280 6.97 -5.66 1.45
C GLU A 280 8.07 -5.16 2.39
N VAL A 281 8.35 -3.85 2.39
CA VAL A 281 9.28 -3.21 3.33
C VAL A 281 8.75 -3.31 4.78
N VAL A 282 7.46 -3.08 5.03
CA VAL A 282 6.84 -3.27 6.35
C VAL A 282 7.10 -4.70 6.85
N GLY A 283 6.81 -5.71 6.02
CA GLY A 283 7.04 -7.11 6.38
C GLY A 283 8.50 -7.41 6.68
N THR A 284 9.42 -6.88 5.87
CA THR A 284 10.87 -7.01 6.09
C THR A 284 11.32 -6.41 7.41
N ILE A 285 10.89 -5.18 7.72
CA ILE A 285 11.24 -4.52 8.99
C ILE A 285 10.63 -5.25 10.19
N CYS A 286 9.38 -5.72 10.09
CA CYS A 286 8.76 -6.50 11.15
C CYS A 286 9.54 -7.80 11.43
N ARG A 287 9.94 -8.52 10.38
CA ARG A 287 10.78 -9.73 10.49
C ARG A 287 12.11 -9.45 11.16
N ASN A 288 12.85 -8.45 10.67
CA ASN A 288 14.19 -8.12 11.19
C ASN A 288 14.17 -7.67 12.66
N ASN A 289 13.05 -7.13 13.13
CA ASN A 289 12.89 -6.67 14.51
C ASN A 289 12.16 -7.68 15.42
N ASN A 290 11.93 -8.91 14.95
CA ASN A 290 11.16 -9.94 15.68
C ASN A 290 9.83 -9.40 16.23
N ALA A 291 9.14 -8.59 15.42
CA ALA A 291 7.85 -8.03 15.82
C ALA A 291 6.84 -9.15 16.05
N ASP A 292 6.11 -9.11 17.16
CA ASP A 292 5.01 -10.04 17.38
C ASP A 292 3.85 -9.79 16.39
N PHE A 293 2.85 -10.67 16.43
CA PHE A 293 1.69 -10.62 15.53
C PHE A 293 0.93 -9.28 15.59
N TYR A 294 0.71 -8.76 16.80
CA TYR A 294 -0.06 -7.53 17.02
C TYR A 294 0.72 -6.30 16.53
N LYS A 295 2.03 -6.24 16.83
CA LYS A 295 2.92 -5.17 16.35
C LYS A 295 3.06 -5.21 14.82
N THR A 296 3.09 -6.40 14.23
CA THR A 296 3.12 -6.58 12.77
C THR A 296 1.84 -6.04 12.13
N ALA A 297 0.66 -6.44 12.62
CA ALA A 297 -0.62 -5.93 12.12
C ALA A 297 -0.76 -4.41 12.32
N ALA A 298 -0.31 -3.87 13.45
CA ALA A 298 -0.28 -2.43 13.69
C ALA A 298 0.64 -1.68 12.71
N ALA A 299 1.80 -2.25 12.37
CA ALA A 299 2.73 -1.65 11.42
C ALA A 299 2.15 -1.59 10.00
N TYR A 300 1.54 -2.67 9.51
CA TYR A 300 0.84 -2.66 8.23
C TYR A 300 -0.34 -1.69 8.22
N THR A 301 -1.14 -1.67 9.28
CA THR A 301 -2.29 -0.76 9.39
C THR A 301 -1.85 0.69 9.37
N GLY A 302 -0.84 1.06 10.16
CA GLY A 302 -0.28 2.40 10.17
C GLY A 302 0.29 2.81 8.80
N ALA A 303 1.14 1.97 8.22
CA ALA A 303 1.78 2.28 6.95
C ALA A 303 0.75 2.40 5.82
N SER A 304 -0.20 1.46 5.72
CA SER A 304 -1.23 1.48 4.67
C SER A 304 -2.21 2.65 4.82
N ILE A 305 -2.63 3.02 6.04
CA ILE A 305 -3.42 4.23 6.29
C ILE A 305 -2.64 5.48 5.85
N GLY A 306 -1.35 5.57 6.24
CA GLY A 306 -0.49 6.70 5.88
C GLY A 306 -0.31 6.84 4.37
N ILE A 307 -0.09 5.73 3.67
CA ILE A 307 0.02 5.70 2.21
C ILE A 307 -1.31 6.12 1.56
N TYR A 308 -2.45 5.60 2.02
CA TYR A 308 -3.76 5.96 1.47
C TYR A 308 -4.08 7.45 1.61
N ASP A 309 -3.88 8.02 2.81
CA ASP A 309 -4.08 9.45 3.04
C ASP A 309 -3.06 10.30 2.27
N ALA A 310 -1.80 9.84 2.15
CA ALA A 310 -0.80 10.48 1.31
C ALA A 310 -1.18 10.51 -0.18
N PHE A 311 -1.79 9.45 -0.71
CA PHE A 311 -2.35 9.46 -2.05
C PHE A 311 -3.47 10.49 -2.21
N ILE A 312 -4.39 10.60 -1.25
CA ILE A 312 -5.46 11.62 -1.28
C ILE A 312 -4.86 13.04 -1.30
N CYS A 313 -3.92 13.32 -0.41
CA CYS A 313 -3.29 14.64 -0.28
C CYS A 313 -2.45 15.03 -1.51
N CYS A 314 -1.67 14.07 -2.02
CA CYS A 314 -0.86 14.27 -3.22
C CYS A 314 -1.73 14.45 -4.47
N TRP A 315 -2.79 13.64 -4.64
CA TRP A 315 -3.70 13.80 -5.78
C TRP A 315 -4.44 15.14 -5.73
N PHE A 316 -4.77 15.64 -4.53
CA PHE A 316 -5.35 16.98 -4.40
C PHE A 316 -4.42 18.03 -4.98
N THR A 317 -3.14 17.95 -4.62
CA THR A 317 -2.09 18.84 -5.12
C THR A 317 -1.93 18.72 -6.65
N LYS A 318 -1.84 17.50 -7.17
CA LYS A 318 -1.70 17.21 -8.62
C LYS A 318 -2.79 17.84 -9.46
N TYR A 319 -4.04 17.62 -9.10
CA TYR A 319 -5.16 18.09 -9.89
C TYR A 319 -5.54 19.55 -9.59
N LYS A 320 -5.07 20.12 -8.47
CA LYS A 320 -5.20 21.56 -8.18
C LYS A 320 -4.23 22.39 -9.02
N PHE A 321 -2.97 21.99 -9.11
CA PHE A 321 -1.92 22.77 -9.76
C PHE A 321 -1.67 22.37 -11.21
N ASP A 322 -2.06 21.14 -11.59
CA ASP A 322 -2.06 20.66 -12.98
C ASP A 322 -0.73 20.83 -13.72
N VAL A 323 0.41 20.71 -13.03
CA VAL A 323 1.72 21.05 -13.60
C VAL A 323 2.17 20.03 -14.65
N LEU A 324 2.68 20.51 -15.80
CA LEU A 324 3.27 19.67 -16.85
C LEU A 324 4.51 18.89 -16.40
N ARG A 325 4.74 17.75 -17.04
CA ARG A 325 5.88 16.87 -16.80
C ARG A 325 7.17 17.42 -17.43
N PRO A 326 8.36 17.04 -16.91
CA PRO A 326 9.63 17.54 -17.44
C PRO A 326 9.81 17.28 -18.94
N GLU A 327 9.47 16.09 -19.44
CA GLU A 327 9.58 15.78 -20.88
C GLU A 327 8.78 16.75 -21.75
N THR A 328 7.56 17.11 -21.33
CA THR A 328 6.70 18.03 -22.09
C THR A 328 7.33 19.42 -22.16
N TYR A 329 7.93 19.89 -21.07
CA TYR A 329 8.59 21.18 -21.04
C TYR A 329 9.91 21.17 -21.83
N ILE A 330 10.77 20.19 -21.56
CA ILE A 330 12.10 20.07 -22.15
C ILE A 330 11.97 19.91 -23.67
N ASN A 331 11.08 19.05 -24.16
CA ASN A 331 10.94 18.81 -25.59
C ASN A 331 10.41 20.03 -26.34
N LYS A 332 9.59 20.86 -25.69
CA LYS A 332 9.02 22.05 -26.32
C LYS A 332 9.95 23.27 -26.27
N TYR A 333 10.76 23.42 -25.21
CA TYR A 333 11.45 24.68 -24.93
C TYR A 333 12.97 24.58 -24.74
N ILE A 334 13.55 23.37 -24.67
CA ILE A 334 14.99 23.19 -24.43
C ILE A 334 15.64 22.26 -25.48
N ASN A 335 15.14 21.04 -25.61
CA ASN A 335 15.68 20.01 -26.48
C ASN A 335 14.58 19.04 -26.90
N GLN A 336 14.14 19.13 -28.16
CA GLN A 336 13.05 18.32 -28.73
C GLN A 336 13.31 16.81 -28.74
N ASP A 337 14.59 16.39 -28.75
CA ASP A 337 14.99 14.99 -28.86
C ASP A 337 15.24 14.34 -27.49
N TRP A 338 15.05 15.09 -26.40
CA TRP A 338 15.29 14.56 -25.07
C TRP A 338 14.19 13.57 -24.66
N MET A 339 14.59 12.54 -23.93
CA MET A 339 13.67 11.58 -23.32
C MET A 339 14.05 11.34 -21.86
N PRO A 340 13.06 11.19 -20.97
CA PRO A 340 13.31 10.79 -19.60
C PRO A 340 13.83 9.34 -19.55
N TYR A 341 14.57 9.00 -18.49
CA TYR A 341 15.08 7.64 -18.31
C TYR A 341 13.94 6.65 -17.97
N LEU A 342 12.98 7.09 -17.15
CA LEU A 342 11.76 6.34 -16.85
C LEU A 342 10.61 6.85 -17.72
N GLN A 343 9.68 5.94 -18.06
CA GLN A 343 8.44 6.34 -18.72
C GLN A 343 7.62 7.25 -17.81
N THR A 344 7.16 8.39 -18.32
CA THR A 344 6.35 9.32 -17.53
C THR A 344 4.97 8.75 -17.19
N PRO A 345 4.58 8.69 -15.90
CA PRO A 345 3.26 8.22 -15.51
C PRO A 345 2.14 9.20 -15.91
N PRO A 346 0.93 8.70 -16.26
CA PRO A 346 -0.16 9.50 -16.82
C PRO A 346 -0.97 10.26 -15.76
N PHE A 347 -0.33 11.22 -15.11
CA PHE A 347 -0.93 12.16 -14.18
C PHE A 347 -0.05 13.40 -13.99
N PRO A 348 -0.62 14.55 -13.54
CA PRO A 348 0.13 15.79 -13.35
C PRO A 348 1.35 15.64 -12.44
N GLU A 349 2.34 16.53 -12.64
CA GLU A 349 3.64 16.44 -12.00
C GLU A 349 3.58 16.76 -10.51
N TYR A 350 3.05 17.91 -10.14
CA TYR A 350 3.28 18.49 -8.81
C TYR A 350 2.24 18.05 -7.79
N ASN A 351 2.58 17.45 -6.66
CA ASN A 351 3.91 17.05 -6.17
C ASN A 351 4.17 15.53 -6.38
N SER A 352 5.37 15.05 -6.06
CA SER A 352 5.75 13.64 -6.26
C SER A 352 5.01 12.67 -5.33
N ALA A 353 4.17 11.81 -5.92
CA ALA A 353 3.45 10.76 -5.20
C ALA A 353 4.37 9.79 -4.45
N HIS A 354 5.42 9.33 -5.12
CA HIS A 354 6.42 8.43 -4.56
C HIS A 354 7.06 9.03 -3.31
N SER A 355 7.40 10.31 -3.34
CA SER A 355 7.97 11.01 -2.20
C SER A 355 6.98 11.12 -1.04
N THR A 356 5.73 11.54 -1.29
CA THR A 356 4.72 11.71 -0.23
C THR A 356 4.39 10.37 0.44
N ILE A 357 4.12 9.32 -0.33
CA ILE A 357 3.69 8.03 0.23
C ILE A 357 4.83 7.31 0.95
N SER A 358 6.05 7.43 0.43
CA SER A 358 7.24 6.83 1.04
C SER A 358 7.61 7.48 2.35
N ALA A 359 7.58 8.81 2.41
CA ALA A 359 7.84 9.53 3.65
C ALA A 359 6.77 9.24 4.72
N ALA A 360 5.50 9.07 4.33
CA ALA A 360 4.44 8.68 5.25
C ALA A 360 4.69 7.28 5.85
N ALA A 361 4.94 6.28 5.00
CA ALA A 361 5.23 4.91 5.43
C ALA A 361 6.51 4.83 6.28
N ALA A 362 7.58 5.49 5.83
CA ALA A 362 8.86 5.53 6.53
C ALA A 362 8.78 6.18 7.90
N THR A 363 7.96 7.23 8.05
CA THR A 363 7.75 7.93 9.33
C THR A 363 7.02 7.03 10.33
N VAL A 364 6.01 6.28 9.89
CA VAL A 364 5.33 5.28 10.72
C VAL A 364 6.31 4.20 11.18
N LEU A 365 7.06 3.60 10.24
CA LEU A 365 8.01 2.53 10.55
C LEU A 365 9.16 3.00 11.43
N GLY A 366 9.71 4.19 11.15
CA GLY A 366 10.76 4.81 11.94
C GLY A 366 10.33 5.07 13.39
N SER A 367 9.07 5.48 13.58
CA SER A 367 8.48 5.68 14.90
C SER A 367 8.27 4.36 15.67
N MET A 368 7.83 3.30 15.00
CA MET A 368 7.54 2.00 15.63
C MET A 368 8.77 1.13 15.91
N PHE A 369 9.81 1.28 15.10
CA PHE A 369 11.00 0.42 15.11
C PHE A 369 12.30 1.18 15.36
N LYS A 370 12.25 2.47 15.72
CA LYS A 370 13.44 3.28 16.07
C LYS A 370 14.51 3.31 14.96
N ASN A 371 14.06 3.43 13.71
CA ASN A 371 14.94 3.56 12.53
C ASN A 371 15.96 2.41 12.36
N THR A 372 15.51 1.15 12.46
CA THR A 372 16.37 -0.02 12.25
C THR A 372 16.81 -0.17 10.79
N ALA A 373 18.04 -0.65 10.60
CA ALA A 373 18.58 -1.02 9.29
C ALA A 373 17.84 -2.23 8.70
N PHE A 374 17.71 -2.26 7.39
CA PHE A 374 17.09 -3.38 6.68
C PHE A 374 17.67 -3.54 5.27
N ARG A 375 17.48 -4.74 4.73
CA ARG A 375 17.81 -5.08 3.36
C ARG A 375 16.50 -5.34 2.62
N ASP A 376 16.19 -4.49 1.67
CA ASP A 376 15.05 -4.61 0.79
C ASP A 376 15.37 -5.53 -0.39
N SER A 377 14.67 -6.66 -0.45
CA SER A 377 14.73 -7.64 -1.53
C SER A 377 13.42 -7.78 -2.29
N SER A 378 12.47 -6.86 -2.10
CA SER A 378 11.11 -6.95 -2.65
C SER A 378 11.08 -6.86 -4.18
N GLU A 379 12.05 -6.18 -4.78
CA GLU A 379 12.18 -6.02 -6.23
C GLU A 379 13.01 -7.15 -6.89
N ARG A 380 13.47 -8.15 -6.12
CA ARG A 380 14.29 -9.26 -6.65
C ARG A 380 13.54 -10.12 -7.66
N GLU A 381 12.27 -10.41 -7.37
CA GLU A 381 11.39 -11.18 -8.27
C GLU A 381 11.06 -10.39 -9.55
N TRP A 382 11.34 -9.08 -9.54
CA TRP A 382 11.15 -8.15 -10.67
C TRP A 382 12.47 -7.85 -11.41
N GLY A 383 13.55 -8.57 -11.08
CA GLY A 383 14.83 -8.51 -11.78
C GLY A 383 15.81 -7.46 -11.25
N TRP A 384 15.54 -6.83 -10.10
CA TRP A 384 16.43 -5.83 -9.51
C TRP A 384 17.19 -6.38 -8.29
N PRO A 385 18.49 -6.07 -8.14
CA PRO A 385 19.24 -6.51 -6.96
C PRO A 385 18.74 -5.80 -5.70
N ASP A 386 18.97 -6.44 -4.56
CA ASP A 386 18.59 -5.93 -3.25
C ASP A 386 19.28 -4.61 -2.90
N ARG A 387 18.62 -3.80 -2.06
CA ARG A 387 19.16 -2.55 -1.51
C ARG A 387 19.22 -2.60 0.00
N SER A 388 20.25 -2.00 0.59
CA SER A 388 20.38 -1.91 2.05
C SER A 388 20.24 -0.46 2.49
N PHE A 389 19.47 -0.25 3.56
CA PHE A 389 19.23 1.06 4.14
C PHE A 389 19.50 1.01 5.64
N LYS A 390 20.07 2.08 6.18
CA LYS A 390 20.29 2.23 7.62
C LYS A 390 18.99 2.55 8.34
N THR A 391 18.05 3.23 7.67
CA THR A 391 16.76 3.62 8.22
C THR A 391 15.67 3.59 7.14
N SER A 392 14.40 3.50 7.54
CA SER A 392 13.26 3.68 6.62
C SER A 392 13.23 5.08 6.01
N ASP A 393 13.69 6.10 6.74
CA ASP A 393 13.76 7.48 6.26
C ASP A 393 14.78 7.64 5.12
N GLU A 394 15.93 6.97 5.22
CA GLU A 394 16.95 6.92 4.16
C GLU A 394 16.38 6.30 2.87
N ALA A 395 15.61 5.21 2.98
CA ALA A 395 14.92 4.62 1.85
C ALA A 395 13.93 5.62 1.21
N ALA A 396 13.12 6.34 2.01
CA ALA A 396 12.18 7.34 1.50
C ALA A 396 12.86 8.55 0.83
N VAL A 397 14.03 8.96 1.32
CA VAL A 397 14.86 9.98 0.66
C VAL A 397 15.35 9.46 -0.69
N GLU A 398 15.84 8.23 -0.75
CA GLU A 398 16.29 7.64 -2.01
C GLU A 398 15.16 7.47 -3.03
N VAL A 399 13.97 7.03 -2.60
CA VAL A 399 12.75 7.01 -3.43
C VAL A 399 12.45 8.39 -4.01
N SER A 400 12.65 9.45 -3.23
CA SER A 400 12.39 10.81 -3.69
C SER A 400 13.37 11.22 -4.80
N TYR A 401 14.65 10.95 -4.61
CA TYR A 401 15.66 11.24 -5.63
C TYR A 401 15.55 10.33 -6.86
N SER A 402 15.05 9.11 -6.73
CA SER A 402 14.85 8.20 -7.88
C SER A 402 13.97 8.80 -8.95
N ARG A 403 12.96 9.60 -8.57
CA ARG A 403 12.04 10.24 -9.51
C ARG A 403 12.70 11.38 -10.29
N PHE A 404 13.64 12.07 -9.63
CA PHE A 404 14.47 13.09 -10.27
C PHE A 404 15.48 12.44 -11.22
N TYR A 405 16.15 11.37 -10.79
CA TYR A 405 17.04 10.58 -11.66
C TYR A 405 16.30 9.97 -12.85
N GLY A 406 15.04 9.57 -12.65
CA GLY A 406 14.19 9.04 -13.71
C GLY A 406 13.77 10.08 -14.76
N GLY A 407 14.01 11.38 -14.53
CA GLY A 407 13.66 12.44 -15.48
C GLY A 407 12.19 12.87 -15.47
N ILE A 408 11.40 12.44 -14.47
CA ILE A 408 9.93 12.53 -14.51
C ILE A 408 9.35 13.45 -13.43
N HIS A 409 10.21 14.00 -12.56
CA HIS A 409 9.85 14.96 -11.52
C HIS A 409 10.90 16.05 -11.39
N TYR A 410 10.48 17.28 -11.07
CA TYR A 410 11.39 18.36 -10.72
C TYR A 410 11.89 18.19 -9.28
N LYS A 411 13.13 18.59 -8.99
CA LYS A 411 13.72 18.43 -7.66
C LYS A 411 12.94 19.14 -6.53
N PRO A 412 12.41 20.36 -6.70
CA PRO A 412 11.55 20.98 -5.68
C PRO A 412 10.27 20.17 -5.38
N SER A 413 9.73 19.48 -6.39
CA SER A 413 8.53 18.63 -6.30
C SER A 413 8.74 17.43 -5.38
N VAL A 414 9.90 16.75 -5.49
CA VAL A 414 10.23 15.58 -4.66
C VAL A 414 10.54 15.97 -3.21
N LEU A 415 11.26 17.08 -3.00
CA LEU A 415 11.62 17.55 -1.66
C LEU A 415 10.40 18.03 -0.88
N THR A 416 9.51 18.77 -1.53
CA THR A 416 8.28 19.27 -0.91
C THR A 416 7.32 18.13 -0.55
N ALA A 417 7.17 17.16 -1.46
CA ALA A 417 6.36 15.97 -1.23
C ALA A 417 6.86 15.12 -0.06
N TYR A 418 8.18 14.97 0.07
CA TYR A 418 8.77 14.25 1.20
C TYR A 418 8.36 14.88 2.55
N VAL A 419 8.42 16.22 2.67
CA VAL A 419 7.98 16.92 3.89
C VAL A 419 6.49 16.68 4.18
N GLN A 420 5.63 16.80 3.16
CA GLN A 420 4.20 16.53 3.28
C GLN A 420 3.92 15.10 3.79
N GLY A 421 4.63 14.12 3.26
CA GLY A 421 4.50 12.72 3.69
C GLY A 421 4.87 12.51 5.16
N LYS A 422 5.94 13.16 5.67
CA LYS A 422 6.29 13.07 7.10
C LYS A 422 5.19 13.60 8.01
N GLN A 423 4.53 14.69 7.62
CA GLN A 423 3.41 15.25 8.39
C GLN A 423 2.25 14.25 8.50
N ILE A 424 1.93 13.57 7.39
CA ILE A 424 0.89 12.53 7.35
C ILE A 424 1.28 11.33 8.22
N GLY A 425 2.52 10.84 8.11
CA GLY A 425 3.00 9.72 8.93
C GLY A 425 2.98 10.03 10.43
N ASN A 426 3.35 11.25 10.83
CA ASN A 426 3.23 11.71 12.21
C ASN A 426 1.78 11.75 12.69
N LEU A 427 0.84 12.20 11.84
CA LEU A 427 -0.58 12.19 12.16
C LEU A 427 -1.10 10.77 12.39
N VAL A 428 -0.72 9.81 11.54
CA VAL A 428 -1.08 8.39 11.73
C VAL A 428 -0.57 7.88 13.08
N MET A 429 0.70 8.12 13.41
CA MET A 429 1.27 7.70 14.69
C MET A 429 0.54 8.31 15.89
N SER A 430 0.09 9.57 15.77
CA SER A 430 -0.70 10.21 16.83
C SER A 430 -2.03 9.47 17.07
N LYS A 431 -2.66 8.90 16.03
CA LYS A 431 -3.90 8.11 16.17
C LYS A 431 -3.63 6.71 16.71
N LEU A 432 -2.58 6.04 16.24
CA LEU A 432 -2.20 4.71 16.75
C LEU A 432 -1.84 4.75 18.24
N ASN A 433 -1.13 5.80 18.69
CA ASN A 433 -0.69 5.94 20.07
C ASN A 433 -1.74 6.56 21.00
N ALA A 434 -2.86 7.08 20.47
CA ALA A 434 -3.90 7.68 21.28
C ALA A 434 -4.54 6.62 22.18
N LYS A 435 -4.50 6.84 23.50
CA LYS A 435 -5.29 6.04 24.45
C LYS A 435 -6.78 6.24 24.16
N GLU A 436 -7.61 5.24 24.46
CA GLU A 436 -9.07 5.42 24.44
C GLU A 436 -9.42 6.63 25.31
N ALA A 437 -10.07 7.63 24.71
CA ALA A 437 -10.65 8.70 25.50
C ALA A 437 -11.70 8.03 26.41
N LYS A 438 -11.49 8.11 27.73
CA LYS A 438 -12.55 7.72 28.67
C LYS A 438 -13.77 8.54 28.28
N SER A 439 -14.82 7.89 27.79
CA SER A 439 -16.10 8.55 27.60
C SER A 439 -16.50 9.12 28.96
N LEU A 440 -16.54 10.45 29.04
CA LEU A 440 -17.31 11.12 30.09
C LEU A 440 -18.76 10.71 29.81
N LYS A 441 -19.26 9.78 30.62
CA LYS A 441 -20.68 9.43 30.66
C LYS A 441 -21.50 10.62 31.09
#